data_AF-A0A347U4I5-F1
#
_entry.id   AF-A0A347U4I5-F1
#
_cell.length_a   1.000
_cell.length_b   1.000
_cell.length_c   1.000
_cell.angle_alpha   90.00
_cell.angle_beta   90.00
_cell.angle_gamma   90.00
#
_symmetry.space_group_name_H-M   'P 1'
#
loop_
_entity.id
_entity.type
_entity.pdbx_description
1 polymer ?
#
loop_
_entity_poly.entity_id
_entity_poly.type
_entity_poly.pdbx_seq_one_letter_code
_entity_poly.pdbx_strand_id
1 'polypeptide(L)' 'MEKLEDKVICECGEKTVAQAVEIFKHTDLPYKKAKKLVTGCNQTCCRRPLMALFNMIEFGEIDYEEIAFLIDAKNDRLKD' A
#
# COMPACT_ATOMS: atom_id res chain seq x y z
N MET A 1 12.92 0.97 -17.17
CA MET A 1 11.55 1.06 -16.64
C MET A 1 11.65 0.78 -15.16
N GLU A 2 11.23 1.73 -14.33
CA GLU A 2 11.13 1.51 -12.88
C GLU A 2 10.05 0.46 -12.63
N LYS A 3 10.28 -0.51 -11.74
CA LYS A 3 9.26 -1.51 -11.47
C LYS A 3 8.19 -0.89 -10.59
N LEU A 4 6.92 -1.18 -10.87
CA LEU A 4 5.79 -0.67 -10.09
C LEU A 4 5.85 -1.12 -8.62
N GLU A 5 6.49 -2.27 -8.36
CA GLU A 5 6.72 -2.82 -7.02
C GLU A 5 7.65 -1.95 -6.14
N ASP A 6 8.49 -1.11 -6.77
CA ASP A 6 9.45 -0.22 -6.08
C ASP A 6 8.81 1.12 -5.65
N LYS A 7 7.59 1.44 -6.12
CA LYS A 7 6.90 2.68 -5.73
C LYS A 7 6.65 2.73 -4.23
N VAL A 8 6.86 3.89 -3.61
CA VAL A 8 6.50 4.15 -2.22
C VAL A 8 4.98 4.18 -2.07
N ILE A 9 4.42 3.18 -1.39
CA ILE A 9 2.97 3.08 -1.18
C ILE A 9 2.48 4.02 -0.07
N CYS A 10 3.37 4.35 0.88
CA CYS A 10 3.07 5.28 1.95
C CYS A 10 4.31 6.01 2.47
N GLU A 11 4.27 7.34 2.45
CA GLU A 11 5.35 8.21 2.91
C GLU A 11 5.55 8.16 4.42
N CYS A 12 4.52 7.84 5.20
CA CYS A 12 4.64 7.78 6.67
C CYS A 12 5.55 6.64 7.16
N GLY A 13 5.60 5.52 6.44
CA GLY A 13 6.43 4.37 6.79
C GLY A 13 7.57 4.14 5.80
N GLU A 14 7.66 5.00 4.77
CA GLU A 14 8.63 4.92 3.66
C GLU A 14 8.73 3.51 3.06
N LYS A 15 7.60 2.80 3.03
CA LYS A 15 7.52 1.43 2.50
C LYS A 15 7.18 1.43 1.02
N THR A 16 7.84 0.55 0.28
CA THR A 16 7.49 0.26 -1.12
C THR A 16 6.30 -0.70 -1.21
N VAL A 17 5.71 -0.84 -2.41
CA VAL A 17 4.68 -1.84 -2.68
C VAL A 17 5.21 -3.25 -2.34
N ALA A 18 6.42 -3.60 -2.79
CA ALA A 18 7.04 -4.90 -2.52
C ALA A 18 7.15 -5.18 -1.00
N GLN A 19 7.59 -4.19 -0.22
CA GLN A 19 7.70 -4.35 1.24
C GLN A 19 6.33 -4.49 1.91
N ALA A 20 5.33 -3.74 1.45
CA ALA A 20 3.97 -3.87 1.94
C ALA A 20 3.36 -5.23 1.61
N VAL A 21 3.67 -5.79 0.43
CA VAL A 21 3.27 -7.15 0.03
C VAL A 21 3.83 -8.18 0.99
N GLU A 22 5.14 -8.13 1.28
CA GLU A 22 5.77 -9.06 2.22
C GLU A 22 5.16 -8.97 3.62
N ILE A 23 4.92 -7.75 4.12
CA ILE A 23 4.25 -7.55 5.41
C ILE A 23 2.85 -8.17 5.41
N PHE A 24 2.07 -7.95 4.35
CA PHE A 24 0.69 -8.44 4.25
C PHE A 24 0.60 -9.95 4.02
N LYS A 25 1.56 -10.58 3.33
CA LYS A 25 1.63 -12.04 3.19
C LYS A 25 1.99 -12.76 4.49
N HIS A 26 2.69 -12.09 5.41
CA HIS A 26 3.17 -12.67 6.66
C HIS A 26 2.34 -12.26 7.89
N THR A 27 1.15 -11.69 7.70
CA THR A 27 0.29 -11.22 8.79
C THR A 27 -1.13 -11.76 8.67
N ASP A 28 -1.64 -12.35 9.75
CA ASP A 28 -3.06 -12.71 9.90
C ASP A 28 -3.89 -11.59 10.56
N LEU A 29 -3.26 -10.43 10.80
CA LEU A 29 -3.92 -9.31 11.45
C LEU A 29 -4.95 -8.65 10.52
N PRO A 30 -6.09 -8.16 11.08
CA PRO A 30 -7.05 -7.39 10.30
C PRO A 30 -6.41 -6.11 9.76
N TYR A 31 -6.92 -5.61 8.62
CA TYR A 31 -6.39 -4.44 7.91
C TYR A 31 -5.95 -3.28 8.81
N LYS A 32 -6.76 -2.89 9.81
CA LYS A 32 -6.44 -1.77 10.72
C LYS A 32 -5.09 -1.95 11.43
N LYS A 33 -4.75 -3.18 11.83
CA LYS A 33 -3.49 -3.52 12.48
C LYS A 33 -2.38 -3.77 11.45
N ALA A 34 -2.67 -4.52 10.38
CA ALA A 34 -1.71 -4.79 9.31
C ALA A 34 -1.20 -3.49 8.67
N LYS A 35 -2.10 -2.54 8.37
CA LYS A 35 -1.76 -1.21 7.87
C LYS A 35 -0.73 -0.51 8.76
N LYS A 36 -0.86 -0.61 10.09
CA LYS A 36 0.05 0.05 11.03
C LYS A 36 1.48 -0.51 10.95
N LEU A 37 1.63 -1.78 10.57
CA LEU A 37 2.95 -2.38 10.31
C LEU A 37 3.62 -1.77 9.07
N VAL A 38 2.83 -1.36 8.08
CA VAL A 38 3.34 -0.71 6.86
C VAL A 38 3.57 0.78 7.08
N THR A 39 2.66 1.49 7.74
CA THR A 39 2.66 2.97 7.76
C THR A 39 3.28 3.58 9.01
N GLY A 40 3.38 2.86 10.13
CA GLY A 40 3.76 3.42 11.43
C GLY A 40 2.80 4.48 11.99
N CYS A 41 1.71 4.80 11.29
CA CYS A 41 0.82 5.92 11.60
C CYS A 41 -0.66 5.50 11.69
N ASN A 42 -1.46 6.31 12.37
CA ASN A 42 -2.92 6.11 12.46
C ASN A 42 -3.71 6.91 11.40
N GLN A 43 -3.03 7.71 10.57
CA GLN A 43 -3.64 8.62 9.58
C GLN A 43 -4.22 7.87 8.39
N THR A 44 -5.20 8.46 7.68
CA THR A 44 -5.86 7.84 6.52
C THR A 44 -5.21 8.15 5.16
N CYS A 45 -4.09 8.88 5.15
CA CYS A 45 -3.37 9.34 3.95
C CYS A 45 -3.17 8.24 2.89
N CYS A 46 -2.77 7.04 3.29
CA CYS A 46 -2.46 5.93 2.38
C CYS A 46 -3.58 4.85 2.34
N ARG A 47 -4.79 5.17 2.83
CA ARG A 47 -5.85 4.15 3.03
C ARG A 47 -6.23 3.42 1.75
N ARG A 48 -6.48 4.16 0.65
CA ARG A 48 -6.96 3.55 -0.61
C ARG A 48 -5.95 2.55 -1.20
N PRO A 49 -4.69 2.92 -1.49
CA PRO A 49 -3.74 1.98 -2.07
C PRO A 49 -3.44 0.80 -1.12
N LEU A 50 -3.33 1.04 0.20
CA LEU A 50 -3.07 -0.04 1.16
C LEU A 50 -4.24 -1.01 1.31
N MET A 51 -5.49 -0.52 1.28
CA MET A 51 -6.66 -1.38 1.38
C MET A 51 -6.80 -2.25 0.13
N ALA A 52 -6.60 -1.66 -1.06
CA ALA A 52 -6.60 -2.41 -2.31
C ALA A 52 -5.53 -3.50 -2.29
N LEU A 53 -4.29 -3.16 -1.91
CA LEU A 53 -3.19 -4.13 -1.83
C LEU A 53 -3.48 -5.24 -0.82
N PHE A 54 -4.02 -4.91 0.35
CA PHE A 54 -4.40 -5.88 1.37
C PHE A 54 -5.44 -6.88 0.84
N ASN A 55 -6.49 -6.38 0.18
CA ASN A 55 -7.53 -7.23 -0.41
C ASN A 55 -6.97 -8.11 -1.53
N MET A 56 -6.17 -7.53 -2.44
CA MET A 56 -5.51 -8.26 -3.54
C MET A 56 -4.69 -9.45 -3.04
N ILE A 57 -3.96 -9.27 -1.94
CA ILE A 57 -3.17 -10.34 -1.31
C ILE A 57 -4.09 -11.40 -0.68
N GLU A 58 -5.18 -10.99 -0.03
CA GLU A 58 -6.17 -11.90 0.54
C GLU A 58 -6.82 -12.79 -0.54
N PHE A 59 -7.05 -12.24 -1.73
CA PHE A 59 -7.63 -12.97 -2.87
C PHE A 59 -6.60 -13.66 -3.79
N GLY A 60 -5.29 -13.44 -3.55
CA GLY A 60 -4.20 -14.13 -4.24
C GLY A 60 -3.79 -13.56 -5.60
N GLU A 61 -4.27 -12.38 -5.99
CA GLU A 61 -3.95 -11.72 -7.27
C GLU A 61 -3.59 -10.25 -7.04
N ILE A 62 -2.36 -9.87 -7.42
CA ILE A 62 -1.85 -8.51 -7.24
C ILE A 62 -1.78 -7.81 -8.60
N ASP A 63 -2.61 -6.78 -8.76
CA ASP A 63 -2.55 -5.85 -9.88
C ASP A 63 -1.65 -4.67 -9.52
N TYR A 64 -0.40 -4.72 -9.96
CA TYR A 64 0.57 -3.66 -9.71
C TYR A 64 0.26 -2.35 -10.46
N GLU A 65 -0.46 -2.41 -11.58
CA GLU A 65 -0.86 -1.22 -12.35
C GLU A 65 -1.93 -0.43 -11.60
N GLU A 66 -2.96 -1.12 -11.10
CA GLU A 66 -4.01 -0.50 -10.26
C GLU A 66 -3.40 0.11 -8.99
N ILE A 67 -2.48 -0.59 -8.31
CA ILE A 67 -1.82 -0.03 -7.12
C ILE A 67 -1.00 1.21 -7.46
N ALA A 68 -0.25 1.20 -8.55
CA ALA A 68 0.51 2.35 -8.99
C ALA A 68 -0.40 3.54 -9.32
N PHE A 69 -1.53 3.30 -9.99
CA PHE A 69 -2.54 4.31 -10.29
C PHE A 69 -3.14 4.91 -9.01
N LEU A 70 -3.48 4.08 -8.01
CA LEU A 70 -4.02 4.53 -6.74
C LEU A 70 -3.02 5.36 -5.92
N ILE A 71 -1.72 5.04 -6.00
CA ILE A 71 -0.65 5.83 -5.38
C ILE A 71 -0.55 7.20 -6.05
N ASP A 72 -0.55 7.25 -7.38
CA ASP A 72 -0.44 8.51 -8.13
C ASP A 72 -1.67 9.40 -7.89
N ALA A 73 -2.87 8.82 -7.94
CA ALA A 73 -4.12 9.52 -7.62
C ALA A 73 -4.17 10.04 -6.17
N LYS A 74 -3.52 9.35 -5.22
CA LYS A 74 -3.35 9.84 -3.84
C LYS A 74 -2.39 11.03 -3.81
N ASN A 75 -1.26 10.94 -4.49
CA ASN A 75 -0.24 11.99 -4.52
C ASN A 75 -0.75 13.27 -5.18
N ASP A 76 -1.53 13.16 -6.26
CA ASP A 76 -2.07 14.33 -6.95
C ASP A 76 -3.10 15.07 -6.10
N ARG A 77 -3.87 14.36 -5.26
CA ARG A 77 -4.78 14.99 -4.28
C ARG A 77 -4.07 15.74 -3.16
N LEU A 78 -2.78 15.47 -2.92
CA LEU A 78 -1.99 16.15 -1.88
C LEU A 78 -1.28 17.40 -2.40
N LYS A 79 -1.33 17.66 -3.73
CA LYS A 79 -0.70 18.81 -4.37
C LYS A 79 -1.63 20.04 -4.45
N ASP A 80 -2.88 19.90 -4.00
CA ASP A 80 -3.89 20.96 -3.87
C ASP A 80 -3.98 21.40 -2.39
#